data_AF-A0A959HSS5-F1
#
_entry.id   AF-A0A959HSS5-F1
#
_cell.length_a   1.000
_cell.length_b   1.000
_cell.length_c   1.000
_cell.angle_alpha   90.00
_cell.angle_beta   90.00
_cell.angle_gamma   90.00
#
_symmetry.space_group_name_H-M   'P 1'
#
loop_
_entity.id
_entity.type
_entity.pdbx_description
1 polymer ?
#
loop_
_entity_poly.entity_id
_entity_poly.type
_entity_poly.pdbx_seq_one_letter_code
_entity_poly.pdbx_strand_id
1 'polypeptide(L)'
;MNIKMKFLDRYLTAWKFLAMALGVGLGYLFPNISNQINAVSVGTTNIPLAIGLILMMYPPLAKVDYSLLRKVLQDKKAITISLILNWIVGTVLMFGLAVLFLRNEPEYMTGLILIGLARCIAMVIVWSDLAKANREYTAMLVALNSIFQILSYSFFVWLFINVLPKYLGLGNFDVSVSMSAVTESVLIYLGIPFFAGFLTRYILIKQKGKDWYNHKF
;
A
#
# COMPACT_ATOMS: atom_id res chain seq x y z
N MET A 1 -8.92 23.32 21.55
CA MET A 1 -9.92 22.98 20.52
C MET A 1 -10.20 21.49 20.60
N ASN A 2 -11.34 21.07 21.16
CA ASN A 2 -11.71 19.66 21.24
C ASN A 2 -12.19 19.20 19.86
N ILE A 3 -11.31 18.53 19.11
CA ILE A 3 -11.68 17.92 17.83
C ILE A 3 -12.60 16.74 18.16
N LYS A 4 -13.92 16.95 18.08
CA LYS A 4 -14.89 15.84 18.16
C LYS A 4 -14.74 15.00 16.89
N MET A 5 -14.11 13.84 17.00
CA MET A 5 -14.07 12.85 15.92
C MET A 5 -15.50 12.42 15.59
N LYS A 6 -15.83 12.29 14.29
CA LYS A 6 -17.16 11.84 13.85
C LYS A 6 -17.42 10.44 14.42
N PHE A 7 -18.69 10.09 14.63
CA PHE A 7 -19.08 8.80 15.23
C PHE A 7 -18.41 7.59 14.56
N LEU A 8 -18.31 7.61 13.23
CA LEU A 8 -17.64 6.58 12.44
C LEU A 8 -16.13 6.49 12.74
N ASP A 9 -15.44 7.64 12.80
CA ASP A 9 -13.99 7.71 13.06
C ASP A 9 -13.66 7.23 14.48
N ARG A 10 -14.54 7.54 15.45
CA ARG A 10 -14.38 7.14 16.85
C ARG A 10 -14.46 5.62 17.06
N TYR A 11 -15.33 4.94 16.32
CA TYR A 11 -15.53 3.49 16.42
C TYR A 11 -14.94 2.71 15.24
N LEU A 12 -14.02 3.32 14.47
CA LEU A 12 -13.48 2.74 13.24
C LEU A 12 -12.91 1.33 13.45
N THR A 13 -12.23 1.09 14.57
CA THR A 13 -11.70 -0.24 14.93
C THR A 13 -12.81 -1.26 15.08
N ALA A 14 -13.89 -0.92 15.80
CA ALA A 14 -15.04 -1.81 15.99
C ALA A 14 -15.74 -2.11 14.65
N TRP A 15 -15.91 -1.10 13.79
CA TRP A 15 -16.48 -1.28 12.46
C TRP A 15 -15.62 -2.20 11.57
N LYS A 16 -14.29 -2.10 11.63
CA LYS A 16 -13.39 -3.02 10.92
C LYS A 16 -13.56 -4.47 11.40
N PHE A 17 -13.61 -4.70 12.72
CA PHE A 17 -13.85 -6.04 13.27
C PHE A 17 -15.22 -6.59 12.92
N LEU A 18 -16.26 -5.75 12.97
CA LEU A 18 -17.61 -6.14 12.56
C LEU A 18 -17.64 -6.54 11.07
N ALA A 19 -17.01 -5.75 10.20
CA ALA A 19 -16.94 -6.05 8.77
C ALA A 19 -16.17 -7.35 8.49
N MET A 20 -15.05 -7.60 9.20
CA MET A 20 -14.32 -8.86 9.10
C MET A 20 -15.17 -10.06 9.56
N ALA A 21 -15.84 -9.93 10.71
CA ALA A 21 -16.69 -11.00 11.25
C ALA A 21 -17.87 -11.31 10.33
N LEU A 22 -18.53 -10.28 9.79
CA LEU A 22 -19.60 -10.45 8.81
C LEU A 22 -19.09 -11.05 7.50
N GLY A 23 -17.94 -10.61 6.99
CA GLY A 23 -17.35 -11.15 5.76
C GLY A 23 -16.99 -12.63 5.89
N VAL A 24 -16.33 -13.02 6.99
CA VAL A 24 -15.99 -14.41 7.28
C VAL A 24 -17.26 -15.25 7.51
N GLY A 25 -18.22 -14.72 8.27
CA GLY A 25 -19.49 -15.41 8.55
C GLY A 25 -20.31 -15.66 7.27
N LEU A 26 -20.41 -14.66 6.39
CA LEU A 26 -21.08 -14.82 5.10
C LEU A 26 -20.36 -15.81 4.19
N GLY A 27 -19.02 -15.77 4.14
CA GLY A 27 -18.23 -16.73 3.37
C GLY A 27 -18.37 -18.18 3.87
N TYR A 28 -18.52 -18.36 5.19
CA TYR A 28 -18.74 -19.67 5.82
C TYR A 28 -20.16 -20.20 5.57
N LEU A 29 -21.19 -19.36 5.70
CA LEU A 29 -22.59 -19.76 5.53
C LEU A 29 -22.99 -19.93 4.07
N PHE A 30 -22.40 -19.15 3.16
CA PHE A 30 -22.70 -19.15 1.74
C PHE A 30 -21.40 -19.22 0.91
N PRO A 31 -20.81 -20.42 0.75
CA PRO A 31 -19.56 -20.60 0.02
C PRO A 31 -19.64 -20.18 -1.46
N ASN A 32 -20.86 -20.17 -2.02
CA ASN A 32 -21.09 -19.73 -3.41
C ASN A 32 -20.79 -18.24 -3.63
N ILE A 33 -20.78 -17.41 -2.58
CA ILE A 33 -20.41 -15.99 -2.68
C ILE A 33 -18.95 -15.84 -3.13
N SER A 34 -18.05 -16.68 -2.60
CA SER A 34 -16.64 -16.65 -3.01
C SER A 34 -16.47 -17.02 -4.48
N ASN A 35 -17.24 -17.99 -4.97
CA ASN A 35 -17.22 -18.41 -6.38
C ASN A 35 -17.73 -17.29 -7.30
N GLN A 36 -18.80 -16.60 -6.91
CA GLN A 36 -19.34 -15.48 -7.70
C GLN A 36 -18.38 -14.28 -7.73
N ILE A 37 -17.75 -13.95 -6.60
CA ILE A 37 -16.74 -12.88 -6.57
C ILE A 37 -15.54 -13.24 -7.45
N ASN A 38 -15.11 -14.50 -7.42
CA ASN A 38 -14.01 -14.98 -8.26
C ASN A 38 -14.39 -15.01 -9.75
N ALA A 39 -15.67 -15.26 -10.09
CA ALA A 39 -16.15 -15.23 -11.47
C ALA A 39 -16.07 -13.84 -12.13
N VAL A 40 -15.99 -12.76 -11.34
CA VAL A 40 -15.77 -11.38 -11.84
C VAL A 40 -14.28 -11.02 -11.85
N SER A 41 -13.38 -12.00 -11.89
CA SER A 41 -11.94 -11.78 -12.03
C SER A 41 -11.53 -11.84 -13.49
N VAL A 42 -10.71 -10.89 -13.94
CA VAL A 42 -10.09 -10.89 -15.27
C VAL A 42 -8.59 -11.09 -15.08
N GLY A 43 -8.08 -12.24 -15.53
CA GLY A 43 -6.69 -12.64 -15.28
C GLY A 43 -6.41 -12.84 -13.79
N THR A 44 -5.42 -12.13 -13.25
CA THR A 44 -5.06 -12.13 -11.82
C THR A 44 -5.81 -11.08 -11.00
N THR A 45 -6.62 -10.23 -11.64
CA THR A 45 -7.23 -9.06 -11.01
C THR A 45 -8.70 -9.31 -10.71
N ASN A 46 -9.07 -9.30 -9.43
CA ASN A 46 -10.46 -9.30 -9.01
C ASN A 46 -11.06 -7.90 -9.14
N ILE A 47 -12.05 -7.69 -10.03
CA ILE A 47 -12.57 -6.36 -10.35
C ILE A 47 -13.22 -5.66 -9.14
N PRO A 48 -14.12 -6.29 -8.37
CA PRO A 48 -14.70 -5.68 -7.16
C PRO A 48 -13.63 -5.20 -6.17
N LEU A 49 -12.63 -6.05 -5.93
CA LEU A 49 -11.52 -5.72 -5.05
C LEU A 49 -10.66 -4.58 -5.62
N ALA A 50 -10.42 -4.58 -6.93
CA ALA A 50 -9.70 -3.51 -7.63
C ALA A 50 -10.36 -2.14 -7.44
N ILE A 51 -11.67 -2.06 -7.65
CA ILE A 51 -12.44 -0.83 -7.48
C ILE A 51 -12.33 -0.34 -6.03
N GLY A 52 -12.49 -1.25 -5.06
CA GLY A 52 -12.34 -0.93 -3.63
C GLY A 52 -10.96 -0.39 -3.28
N LEU A 53 -9.89 -1.03 -3.78
CA LEU A 53 -8.51 -0.59 -3.55
C LEU A 53 -8.22 0.76 -4.22
N ILE A 54 -8.67 0.97 -5.46
CA ILE A 54 -8.49 2.24 -6.18
C ILE A 54 -9.21 3.36 -5.44
N LEU A 55 -10.46 3.15 -5.01
CA LEU A 55 -11.25 4.13 -4.26
C LEU A 55 -10.61 4.52 -2.93
N MET A 56 -9.97 3.59 -2.22
CA MET A 56 -9.29 3.92 -0.97
C MET A 56 -7.94 4.60 -1.18
N MET A 57 -7.22 4.29 -2.27
CA MET A 57 -5.86 4.81 -2.51
C MET A 57 -5.85 6.18 -3.20
N TYR A 58 -6.85 6.46 -4.02
CA TYR A 58 -6.95 7.72 -4.77
C TYR A 58 -7.00 8.97 -3.86
N PRO A 59 -7.84 9.07 -2.80
CA PRO A 59 -7.96 10.30 -2.02
C PRO A 59 -6.69 10.72 -1.28
N PRO A 60 -5.94 9.82 -0.61
CA PRO A 60 -4.65 10.18 -0.02
C PRO A 60 -3.65 10.70 -1.05
N LEU A 61 -3.58 10.06 -2.24
CA LEU A 61 -2.63 10.43 -3.28
C LEU A 61 -2.99 11.76 -3.95
N ALA A 62 -4.28 12.06 -4.17
CA ALA A 62 -4.71 13.36 -4.66
C ALA A 62 -4.33 14.51 -3.70
N LYS A 63 -4.36 14.27 -2.39
CA LYS A 63 -4.01 15.28 -1.38
C LYS A 63 -2.51 15.59 -1.27
N VAL A 64 -1.63 14.77 -1.86
CA VAL A 64 -0.18 14.99 -1.85
C VAL A 64 0.19 16.25 -2.64
N ASP A 65 1.01 17.13 -2.08
CA ASP A 65 1.57 18.28 -2.81
C ASP A 65 2.85 17.91 -3.56
N TYR A 66 2.69 17.51 -4.82
CA TYR A 66 3.80 17.12 -5.70
C TYR A 66 4.76 18.27 -6.06
N SER A 67 4.35 19.54 -5.90
CA SER A 67 5.25 20.68 -6.18
C SER A 67 6.43 20.73 -5.21
N LEU A 68 6.25 20.17 -4.01
CA LEU A 68 7.24 20.17 -2.96
C LEU A 68 8.25 19.01 -3.09
N LEU A 69 8.00 18.02 -3.97
CA LEU A 69 8.92 16.89 -4.21
C LEU A 69 10.36 17.35 -4.47
N ARG A 70 10.54 18.41 -5.28
CA ARG A 70 11.86 18.95 -5.60
C ARG A 70 12.60 19.47 -4.35
N LYS A 71 11.85 20.01 -3.38
CA LYS A 71 12.41 20.50 -2.10
C LYS A 71 12.84 19.34 -1.21
N VAL A 72 12.09 18.23 -1.18
CA VAL A 72 12.49 17.05 -0.38
C VAL A 72 13.64 16.27 -1.02
N LEU A 73 13.74 16.23 -2.34
CA LEU A 73 14.92 15.68 -3.02
C LEU A 73 16.24 16.39 -2.64
N GLN A 74 16.18 17.61 -2.09
CA GLN A 74 17.34 18.31 -1.55
C GLN A 74 17.73 17.82 -0.14
N ASP A 75 16.78 17.33 0.66
CA ASP A 75 17.01 16.76 1.98
C ASP A 75 17.45 15.28 1.87
N LYS A 76 18.68 15.10 1.36
CA LYS A 76 19.27 13.77 1.13
C LYS A 76 19.33 12.94 2.40
N LYS A 77 19.57 13.55 3.57
CA LYS A 77 19.71 12.83 4.83
C LYS A 77 18.42 12.09 5.17
N ALA A 78 17.29 12.78 5.12
CA ALA A 78 16.03 12.16 5.46
C ALA A 78 15.53 11.16 4.42
N ILE A 79 15.77 11.43 3.13
CA ILE A 79 15.50 10.45 2.08
C ILE A 79 16.29 9.18 2.30
N THR A 80 17.59 9.29 2.53
CA THR A 80 18.45 8.12 2.75
C THR A 80 18.01 7.34 3.98
N ILE A 81 17.72 8.01 5.10
CA ILE A 81 17.20 7.35 6.32
C ILE A 81 15.88 6.64 6.02
N SER A 82 14.94 7.32 5.37
CA SER A 82 13.65 6.74 5.01
C SER A 82 13.81 5.53 4.10
N LEU A 83 14.63 5.62 3.04
CA LEU A 83 14.84 4.52 2.12
C LEU A 83 15.57 3.34 2.77
N ILE A 84 16.59 3.56 3.60
CA ILE A 84 17.30 2.49 4.30
C ILE A 84 16.37 1.78 5.28
N LEU A 85 15.69 2.55 6.15
CA LEU A 85 14.76 1.96 7.11
C LEU A 85 13.64 1.21 6.39
N ASN A 86 13.16 1.77 5.29
CA ASN A 86 12.02 1.19 4.62
C ASN A 86 12.41 -0.04 3.77
N TRP A 87 13.40 0.10 2.91
CA TRP A 87 13.70 -0.87 1.85
C TRP A 87 14.77 -1.87 2.23
N ILE A 88 15.54 -1.61 3.29
CA ILE A 88 16.59 -2.52 3.76
C ILE A 88 16.19 -3.08 5.13
N VAL A 89 16.07 -2.24 6.15
CA VAL A 89 15.85 -2.72 7.51
C VAL A 89 14.49 -3.41 7.62
N GLY A 90 13.42 -2.76 7.13
CA GLY A 90 12.08 -3.33 7.18
C GLY A 90 11.93 -4.62 6.38
N THR A 91 12.51 -4.70 5.18
CA THR A 91 12.40 -5.88 4.31
C THR A 91 13.18 -7.07 4.87
N VAL A 92 14.41 -6.84 5.32
CA VAL A 92 15.26 -7.88 5.95
C VAL A 92 14.65 -8.36 7.25
N LEU A 93 14.12 -7.45 8.07
CA LEU A 93 13.46 -7.82 9.32
C LEU A 93 12.20 -8.66 9.06
N MET A 94 11.33 -8.24 8.14
CA MET A 94 10.13 -9.00 7.80
C MET A 94 10.43 -10.35 7.18
N PHE A 95 11.45 -10.43 6.32
CA PHE A 95 11.92 -11.70 5.77
C PHE A 95 12.46 -12.62 6.87
N GLY A 96 13.29 -12.09 7.77
CA GLY A 96 13.82 -12.85 8.90
C GLY A 96 12.72 -13.39 9.82
N LEU A 97 11.71 -12.57 10.12
CA LEU A 97 10.54 -13.01 10.89
C LEU A 97 9.75 -14.10 10.17
N ALA A 98 9.54 -13.96 8.86
CA ALA A 98 8.84 -14.97 8.07
C ALA A 98 9.59 -16.31 8.06
N VAL A 99 10.90 -16.28 7.81
CA VAL A 99 11.73 -17.49 7.80
C VAL A 99 11.83 -18.12 9.19
N LEU A 100 11.88 -17.33 10.27
CA LEU A 100 12.03 -17.86 11.62
C LEU A 100 10.74 -18.52 12.12
N PHE A 101 9.59 -17.88 11.92
CA PHE A 101 8.32 -18.33 12.49
C PHE A 101 7.45 -19.17 11.54
N LEU A 102 7.58 -19.00 10.22
CA LEU A 102 6.68 -19.58 9.22
C LEU A 102 7.40 -20.53 8.24
N ARG A 103 8.59 -21.01 8.58
CA ARG A 103 9.37 -21.91 7.71
C ARG A 103 8.60 -23.15 7.23
N ASN A 104 7.76 -23.71 8.10
CA ASN A 104 6.99 -24.92 7.83
C ASN A 104 5.70 -24.65 7.04
N GLU A 105 5.35 -23.38 6.83
CA GLU A 105 4.09 -22.92 6.24
C GLU A 105 4.39 -21.98 5.06
N PRO A 106 4.79 -22.51 3.89
CA PRO A 106 5.37 -21.72 2.81
C PRO A 106 4.40 -20.69 2.21
N GLU A 107 3.11 -20.99 2.19
CA GLU A 107 2.07 -20.06 1.72
C GLU A 107 1.95 -18.84 2.64
N TYR A 108 1.87 -19.06 3.96
CA TYR A 108 1.82 -17.99 4.95
C TYR A 108 3.11 -17.20 5.00
N MET A 109 4.26 -17.86 4.87
CA MET A 109 5.55 -17.20 4.80
C MET A 109 5.63 -16.25 3.60
N THR A 110 5.21 -16.71 2.42
CA THR A 110 5.17 -15.91 1.20
C THR A 110 4.22 -14.71 1.38
N GLY A 111 3.05 -14.93 1.95
CA GLY A 111 2.10 -13.85 2.28
C GLY A 111 2.70 -12.80 3.22
N LEU A 112 3.40 -13.22 4.28
CA LEU A 112 4.04 -12.30 5.21
C LEU A 112 5.17 -11.50 4.56
N ILE A 113 5.97 -12.14 3.69
CA ILE A 113 7.01 -11.47 2.91
C ILE A 113 6.38 -10.42 1.98
N LEU A 114 5.34 -10.77 1.21
CA LEU A 114 4.64 -9.84 0.32
C LEU A 114 4.12 -8.61 1.09
N ILE A 115 3.48 -8.83 2.24
CA ILE A 115 3.00 -7.74 3.10
C ILE A 115 4.17 -6.89 3.63
N GLY A 116 5.28 -7.53 4.02
CA GLY A 116 6.47 -6.83 4.52
C GLY A 116 7.21 -6.01 3.48
N LEU A 117 7.17 -6.43 2.21
CA LEU A 117 7.75 -5.69 1.09
C LEU A 117 6.89 -4.49 0.67
N ALA A 118 5.57 -4.56 0.87
CA ALA A 118 4.66 -3.47 0.56
C ALA A 118 4.79 -2.36 1.62
N ARG A 119 5.03 -1.12 1.20
CA ARG A 119 5.12 0.00 2.16
C ARG A 119 3.76 0.63 2.38
N CYS A 120 3.49 1.00 3.62
CA CYS A 120 2.27 1.72 3.96
C CYS A 120 2.38 3.18 3.52
N ILE A 121 1.39 3.64 2.76
CA ILE A 121 1.38 4.98 2.13
C ILE A 121 0.27 5.84 2.78
N ALA A 122 -0.97 5.35 2.81
CA ALA A 122 -2.13 6.12 3.24
C ALA A 122 -2.21 6.33 4.77
N MET A 123 -2.05 5.27 5.55
CA MET A 123 -2.23 5.33 7.00
C MET A 123 -1.16 6.17 7.70
N VAL A 124 0.04 6.25 7.11
CA VAL A 124 1.15 7.06 7.62
C VAL A 124 0.78 8.54 7.67
N ILE A 125 0.05 9.07 6.67
CA ILE A 125 -0.41 10.47 6.67
C ILE A 125 -1.32 10.73 7.86
N VAL A 126 -2.28 9.84 8.12
CA VAL A 126 -3.22 9.98 9.23
C VAL A 126 -2.50 9.92 10.58
N TRP A 127 -1.59 8.97 10.76
CA TRP A 127 -0.80 8.87 12.01
C TRP A 127 0.11 10.08 12.21
N SER A 128 0.76 10.56 11.15
CA SER A 128 1.55 11.78 11.19
C SER A 128 0.72 12.99 11.57
N ASP A 129 -0.48 13.14 11.00
CA ASP A 129 -1.41 14.22 11.34
C ASP A 129 -1.82 14.16 12.83
N LEU A 130 -2.13 12.96 13.34
CA LEU A 130 -2.45 12.74 14.76
C LEU A 130 -1.26 13.04 15.68
N ALA A 131 -0.05 12.70 15.26
CA ALA A 131 1.19 12.98 15.99
C ALA A 131 1.64 14.45 15.87
N LYS A 132 0.86 15.32 15.20
CA LYS A 132 1.20 16.73 14.91
C LYS A 132 2.53 16.88 14.13
N ALA A 133 2.86 15.87 13.31
CA ALA A 133 4.02 15.93 12.44
C ALA A 133 3.79 16.91 11.28
N ASN A 134 4.87 17.29 10.59
CA ASN A 134 4.76 18.11 9.40
C ASN A 134 4.05 17.33 8.27
N ARG A 135 2.84 17.78 7.92
CA ARG A 135 1.98 17.14 6.92
C ARG A 135 2.60 17.16 5.53
N GLU A 136 3.17 18.29 5.14
CA GLU A 136 3.83 18.44 3.83
C GLU A 136 5.01 17.48 3.73
N TYR A 137 5.84 17.43 4.77
CA TYR A 137 6.99 16.54 4.83
C TYR A 137 6.62 15.07 4.76
N THR A 138 5.59 14.67 5.50
CA THR A 138 5.07 13.31 5.46
C THR A 138 4.53 12.98 4.08
N ALA A 139 3.69 13.85 3.49
CA ALA A 139 3.12 13.63 2.17
C ALA A 139 4.20 13.47 1.10
N MET A 140 5.31 14.21 1.20
CA MET A 140 6.45 14.08 0.29
C MET A 140 7.19 12.75 0.45
N LEU A 141 7.48 12.30 1.69
CA LEU A 141 8.10 11.00 1.93
C LEU A 141 7.20 9.85 1.46
N VAL A 142 5.89 10.00 1.63
CA VAL A 142 4.88 9.05 1.15
C VAL A 142 4.90 9.00 -0.39
N ALA A 143 4.94 10.15 -1.07
CA ALA A 143 5.03 10.21 -2.53
C ALA A 143 6.29 9.52 -3.07
N LEU A 144 7.45 9.79 -2.44
CA LEU A 144 8.71 9.18 -2.81
C LEU A 144 8.68 7.66 -2.63
N ASN A 145 8.14 7.17 -1.51
CA ASN A 145 8.00 5.74 -1.26
C ASN A 145 7.03 5.08 -2.24
N SER A 146 5.93 5.74 -2.62
CA SER A 146 5.00 5.23 -3.64
C SER A 146 5.70 5.05 -4.99
N ILE A 147 6.47 6.04 -5.44
CA ILE A 147 7.22 5.94 -6.71
C ILE A 147 8.22 4.79 -6.64
N PHE A 148 9.01 4.74 -5.56
CA PHE A 148 9.98 3.67 -5.36
C PHE A 148 9.30 2.30 -5.30
N GLN A 149 8.12 2.21 -4.69
CA GLN A 149 7.33 0.98 -4.65
C GLN A 149 6.84 0.55 -6.02
N ILE A 150 6.30 1.47 -6.83
CA ILE A 150 5.87 1.13 -8.20
C ILE A 150 7.05 0.57 -9.02
N LEU A 151 8.25 1.14 -8.86
CA LEU A 151 9.43 0.76 -9.64
C LEU A 151 10.13 -0.50 -9.13
N SER A 152 10.24 -0.65 -7.81
CA SER A 152 11.10 -1.67 -7.19
C SER A 152 10.33 -2.84 -6.59
N TYR A 153 9.02 -2.72 -6.30
CA TYR A 153 8.29 -3.76 -5.59
C TYR A 153 8.37 -5.11 -6.28
N SER A 154 8.10 -5.16 -7.59
CA SER A 154 8.19 -6.41 -8.36
C SER A 154 9.59 -7.04 -8.24
N PHE A 155 10.65 -6.22 -8.32
CA PHE A 155 12.04 -6.69 -8.20
C PHE A 155 12.31 -7.27 -6.81
N PHE A 156 11.86 -6.59 -5.77
CA PHE A 156 11.98 -7.06 -4.39
C PHE A 156 11.21 -8.37 -4.16
N VAL A 157 9.99 -8.50 -4.70
CA VAL A 157 9.21 -9.74 -4.65
C VAL A 157 9.99 -10.88 -5.30
N TRP A 158 10.50 -10.68 -6.52
CA TRP A 158 11.32 -11.68 -7.19
C TRP A 158 12.56 -12.05 -6.37
N LEU A 159 13.27 -11.07 -5.82
CA LEU A 159 14.48 -11.31 -5.02
C LEU A 159 14.18 -12.09 -3.74
N PHE A 160 13.18 -11.68 -2.95
CA PHE A 160 12.91 -12.25 -1.63
C PHE A 160 12.07 -13.53 -1.64
N ILE A 161 11.30 -13.79 -2.70
CA ILE A 161 10.48 -15.00 -2.82
C ILE A 161 11.13 -16.04 -3.73
N ASN A 162 11.66 -15.63 -4.88
CA ASN A 162 12.17 -16.59 -5.87
C ASN A 162 13.69 -16.86 -5.73
N VAL A 163 14.48 -15.88 -5.30
CA VAL A 163 15.95 -15.99 -5.30
C VAL A 163 16.50 -16.35 -3.92
N LEU A 164 16.27 -15.50 -2.92
CA LEU A 164 16.84 -15.65 -1.57
C LEU A 164 16.55 -17.01 -0.94
N PRO A 165 15.31 -17.52 -0.97
CA PRO A 165 15.03 -18.82 -0.34
C PRO A 165 15.70 -20.01 -1.00
N LYS A 166 15.88 -19.96 -2.34
CA LYS A 166 16.62 -20.98 -3.09
C LYS A 166 18.09 -21.01 -2.66
N TYR A 167 18.72 -19.83 -2.55
CA TYR A 167 20.11 -19.72 -2.09
C TYR A 167 20.30 -20.11 -0.62
N LEU A 168 19.31 -19.86 0.24
CA LEU A 168 19.34 -20.21 1.66
C LEU A 168 18.96 -21.68 1.93
N GLY A 169 18.67 -22.47 0.89
CA GLY A 169 18.29 -23.88 1.04
C GLY A 169 16.95 -24.08 1.77
N LEU A 170 16.06 -23.08 1.72
CA LEU A 170 14.75 -23.12 2.37
C LEU A 170 13.69 -23.90 1.56
N GLY A 171 14.11 -24.56 0.48
CA GLY A 171 13.25 -25.30 -0.44
C GLY A 171 12.82 -24.46 -1.65
N ASN A 172 12.48 -25.15 -2.75
CA ASN A 172 11.73 -24.53 -3.83
C ASN A 172 10.30 -24.36 -3.32
N PHE A 173 9.92 -23.15 -2.92
CA PHE A 173 8.52 -22.85 -2.71
C PHE A 173 7.81 -23.04 -4.06
N ASP A 174 6.81 -23.92 -4.10
CA ASP A 174 6.01 -24.19 -5.30
C ASP A 174 5.19 -22.95 -5.72
N VAL A 175 5.18 -21.92 -4.86
CA VAL A 175 4.61 -20.60 -5.14
C VAL A 175 5.61 -19.76 -5.94
N SER A 176 5.69 -20.04 -7.24
CA SER A 176 6.44 -19.16 -8.14
C SER A 176 5.63 -17.88 -8.42
N VAL A 177 6.05 -16.76 -7.83
CA VAL A 177 5.41 -15.48 -8.07
C VAL A 177 5.98 -14.90 -9.36
N SER A 178 5.12 -14.78 -10.39
CA SER A 178 5.51 -14.18 -11.66
C SER A 178 5.76 -12.67 -11.50
N MET A 179 6.97 -12.25 -11.86
CA MET A 179 7.39 -10.86 -11.89
C MET A 179 6.46 -9.99 -12.75
N SER A 180 5.99 -10.51 -13.90
CA SER A 180 5.11 -9.77 -14.81
C SER A 180 3.73 -9.56 -14.21
N ALA A 181 3.14 -10.59 -13.60
CA ALA A 181 1.83 -10.52 -12.95
C ALA A 181 1.82 -9.54 -11.77
N VAL A 182 2.91 -9.50 -10.99
CA VAL A 182 3.05 -8.54 -9.89
C VAL A 182 3.22 -7.12 -10.42
N THR A 183 4.00 -6.94 -11.48
CA THR A 183 4.16 -5.62 -12.12
C THR A 183 2.84 -5.09 -12.64
N GLU A 184 2.05 -5.93 -13.34
CA GLU A 184 0.71 -5.58 -13.79
C GLU A 184 -0.20 -5.19 -12.62
N SER A 185 -0.22 -6.00 -11.56
CA SER A 185 -1.03 -5.73 -10.36
C SER A 185 -0.64 -4.41 -9.69
N VAL A 186 0.66 -4.13 -9.54
CA VAL A 186 1.15 -2.88 -8.94
C VAL A 186 0.77 -1.67 -9.80
N LEU A 187 0.89 -1.79 -11.13
CA LEU A 187 0.50 -0.70 -12.03
C LEU A 187 -1.00 -0.42 -11.98
N ILE A 188 -1.83 -1.47 -11.90
CA ILE A 188 -3.29 -1.32 -11.79
C ILE A 188 -3.67 -0.74 -10.42
N TYR A 189 -3.23 -1.36 -9.33
CA TYR A 189 -3.70 -1.02 -7.99
C TYR A 189 -3.04 0.21 -7.38
N LEU A 190 -1.79 0.51 -7.73
CA LEU A 190 -1.06 1.66 -7.19
C LEU A 190 -0.74 2.69 -8.28
N GLY A 191 -0.35 2.25 -9.48
CA GLY A 191 -0.01 3.14 -10.59
C GLY A 191 -1.20 4.00 -11.06
N ILE A 192 -2.36 3.40 -11.31
CA ILE A 192 -3.57 4.13 -11.75
C ILE A 192 -4.00 5.17 -10.71
N PRO A 193 -4.21 4.84 -9.41
CA PRO A 193 -4.58 5.85 -8.42
C PRO A 193 -3.53 6.94 -8.24
N PHE A 194 -2.25 6.60 -8.32
CA PHE A 194 -1.17 7.57 -8.22
C PHE A 194 -1.19 8.57 -9.37
N PHE A 195 -1.30 8.08 -10.61
CA PHE A 195 -1.37 8.94 -11.79
C PHE A 195 -2.65 9.78 -11.80
N ALA A 196 -3.79 9.18 -11.45
CA ALA A 196 -5.07 9.89 -11.34
C ALA A 196 -5.04 10.98 -10.26
N GLY A 197 -4.44 10.70 -9.10
CA GLY A 197 -4.26 11.67 -8.01
C GLY A 197 -3.39 12.85 -8.44
N PHE A 198 -2.25 12.56 -9.08
CA PHE A 198 -1.35 13.58 -9.63
C PHE A 198 -2.06 14.47 -10.67
N LEU A 199 -2.73 13.85 -11.64
CA LEU A 199 -3.40 14.57 -12.73
C LEU A 199 -4.58 15.41 -12.21
N THR A 200 -5.35 14.86 -11.27
CA THR A 200 -6.46 15.59 -10.63
C THR A 200 -5.96 16.87 -9.97
N ARG A 201 -4.89 16.76 -9.16
CA ARG A 201 -4.32 17.92 -8.48
C ARG A 201 -3.80 18.95 -9.48
N TYR A 202 -3.05 18.51 -10.49
CA TYR A 202 -2.49 19.39 -11.50
C TYR A 202 -3.56 20.18 -12.26
N ILE A 203 -4.62 19.50 -12.74
CA ILE A 203 -5.71 20.12 -13.49
C ILE A 203 -6.53 21.05 -12.59
N LEU A 204 -6.94 20.60 -11.40
CA LEU A 204 -7.83 21.38 -10.53
C LEU A 204 -7.13 22.60 -9.93
N ILE A 205 -5.84 22.52 -9.60
CA ILE A 205 -5.08 23.71 -9.16
C ILE A 205 -4.97 24.72 -10.31
N LYS A 206 -4.72 24.27 -11.55
CA LYS A 206 -4.65 25.16 -12.71
C LYS A 206 -5.99 25.85 -12.99
N GLN A 207 -7.12 25.15 -12.79
CA GLN A 207 -8.45 25.68 -13.09
C GLN A 207 -9.06 26.52 -11.95
N LYS A 208 -8.88 26.11 -10.69
CA LYS A 208 -9.60 26.68 -9.53
C LYS A 208 -8.70 27.30 -8.47
N GLY A 209 -7.38 27.22 -8.64
CA GLY A 209 -6.39 27.76 -7.70
C GLY A 209 -6.08 26.83 -6.52
N LYS A 210 -4.95 27.10 -5.86
CA LYS A 210 -4.41 26.27 -4.77
C LYS A 210 -5.29 26.32 -3.52
N ASP A 211 -5.86 27.48 -3.19
CA ASP A 211 -6.68 27.66 -1.99
C ASP A 211 -8.00 26.90 -2.08
N TRP A 212 -8.65 26.90 -3.24
CA TRP A 212 -9.85 26.10 -3.47
C TRP A 212 -9.55 24.61 -3.30
N TYR A 213 -8.45 24.12 -3.88
CA TYR A 213 -8.06 22.72 -3.80
C TYR A 213 -7.79 22.27 -2.35
N ASN A 214 -7.07 23.08 -1.58
CA ASN A 214 -6.70 22.69 -0.22
C ASN A 214 -7.84 22.80 0.80
N HIS A 215 -8.83 23.66 0.56
CA HIS A 215 -9.90 23.93 1.53
C HIS A 215 -11.28 23.39 1.15
N LYS A 216 -11.55 23.09 -0.14
CA LYS A 216 -12.87 22.63 -0.60
C LYS A 216 -12.89 21.24 -1.24
N PHE A 217 -11.75 20.68 -1.66
CA PHE A 217 -11.65 19.38 -2.33
C PHE A 217 -11.22 18.25 -1.37
#